data_AF-A0A3N2FZ83-F1
#
_entry.id   AF-A0A3N2FZ83-F1
#
_cell.length_a   1.000
_cell.length_b   1.000
_cell.length_c   1.000
_cell.angle_alpha   90.00
_cell.angle_beta   90.00
_cell.angle_gamma   90.00
#
_symmetry.space_group_name_H-M   'P 1'
#
loop_
_entity.id
_entity.type
_entity.pdbx_description
1 polymer ?
#
loop_
_entity_poly.entity_id
_entity_poly.type
_entity_poly.pdbx_seq_one_letter_code
_entity_poly.pdbx_strand_id
1 'polypeptide(L)'
;MLAAASESPALLVAAATAAVTIVLLVVLVAARLVTAPRALVQASAIGGVVVVGGPAVSRLLRFGDPTLPTPDLHPYLVLDPAEEALVVLAGDRRVEILWDEIRTLERRTVGFGSRTAIGITVSRGFRPRSADLRLVEEPGLLGLRPASAESVDRFLGRLRARVEAAGSATPDSR
;
A
#
# COMPACT_ATOMS: atom_id res chain seq x y z
N MET A 1 56.95 -11.18 -26.02
CA MET A 1 55.97 -11.71 -25.04
C MET A 1 54.77 -10.78 -25.02
N LEU A 2 53.84 -10.99 -25.95
CA LEU A 2 52.49 -10.41 -25.85
C LEU A 2 51.75 -11.29 -24.84
N ALA A 3 51.87 -10.93 -23.58
CA ALA A 3 51.07 -11.55 -22.53
C ALA A 3 49.61 -11.27 -22.90
N ALA A 4 48.92 -12.36 -23.23
CA ALA A 4 47.51 -12.37 -23.54
C ALA A 4 46.78 -11.57 -22.47
N ALA A 5 46.22 -10.42 -22.87
CA ALA A 5 45.12 -9.82 -22.19
C ALA A 5 43.96 -10.82 -22.29
N SER A 6 43.95 -11.82 -21.42
CA SER A 6 42.74 -12.52 -21.08
C SER A 6 41.90 -11.52 -20.27
N GLU A 7 41.32 -10.56 -20.98
CA GLU A 7 40.20 -9.76 -20.48
C GLU A 7 39.08 -10.76 -20.24
N SER A 8 39.07 -11.30 -19.02
CA SER A 8 38.23 -12.42 -18.64
C SER A 8 36.78 -12.06 -18.96
N PRO A 9 36.08 -12.80 -19.83
CA PRO A 9 34.69 -12.51 -20.19
C PRO A 9 33.79 -12.43 -18.94
N ALA A 10 34.18 -13.09 -17.85
CA ALA A 10 33.56 -12.98 -16.54
C ALA A 10 33.56 -11.55 -15.93
N LEU A 11 34.63 -10.76 -16.12
CA LEU A 11 34.70 -9.37 -15.63
C LEU A 11 33.79 -8.44 -16.44
N LEU A 12 33.75 -8.61 -17.75
CA LEU A 12 32.83 -7.89 -18.64
C LEU A 12 31.37 -8.24 -18.34
N VAL A 13 31.06 -9.53 -18.14
CA VAL A 13 29.74 -9.98 -17.71
C VAL A 13 29.38 -9.35 -16.36
N ALA A 14 30.25 -9.42 -15.34
CA ALA A 14 29.98 -8.84 -14.03
C ALA A 14 29.73 -7.32 -14.09
N ALA A 15 30.52 -6.58 -14.89
CA ALA A 15 30.34 -5.15 -15.10
C ALA A 15 29.00 -4.85 -15.78
N ALA A 16 28.62 -5.62 -16.81
CA ALA A 16 27.34 -5.50 -17.49
C ALA A 16 26.16 -5.79 -16.54
N THR A 17 26.22 -6.84 -15.72
CA THR A 17 25.16 -7.17 -14.76
C THR A 17 25.02 -6.09 -13.69
N ALA A 18 26.13 -5.55 -13.20
CA ALA A 18 26.13 -4.46 -12.23
C ALA A 18 25.48 -3.20 -12.83
N ALA A 19 25.85 -2.83 -14.06
CA ALA A 19 25.26 -1.71 -14.77
C ALA A 19 23.74 -1.87 -14.95
N VAL A 20 23.28 -3.05 -15.41
CA VAL A 20 21.85 -3.35 -15.56
C VAL A 20 21.12 -3.27 -14.22
N THR A 21 21.71 -3.80 -13.15
CA THR A 21 21.12 -3.75 -11.81
C THR A 21 20.96 -2.31 -11.32
N ILE A 22 21.97 -1.46 -11.53
CA ILE A 22 21.91 -0.04 -11.19
C ILE A 22 20.80 0.66 -11.99
N VAL A 23 20.71 0.40 -13.30
CA VAL A 23 19.66 0.98 -14.14
C VAL A 23 18.26 0.57 -13.64
N LEU A 24 18.07 -0.71 -13.30
CA LEU A 24 16.80 -1.19 -12.74
C LEU A 24 16.46 -0.51 -11.41
N LEU A 25 17.44 -0.33 -10.53
CA LEU A 25 17.25 0.38 -9.25
C LEU A 25 16.85 1.84 -9.48
N VAL A 26 17.50 2.54 -10.42
CA VAL A 26 17.17 3.92 -10.76
C VAL A 26 15.75 4.02 -11.32
N VAL A 27 15.37 3.13 -12.24
CA VAL A 27 14.01 3.07 -12.81
C VAL A 27 12.97 2.84 -11.71
N LEU A 28 13.23 1.92 -10.78
CA LEU A 28 12.33 1.63 -9.67
C LEU A 28 12.14 2.86 -8.75
N VAL A 29 13.22 3.56 -8.42
CA VAL A 29 13.17 4.77 -7.59
C VAL A 29 12.41 5.89 -8.30
N ALA A 30 12.70 6.13 -9.59
CA ALA A 30 12.01 7.13 -10.39
C ALA A 30 10.50 6.83 -10.48
N ALA A 31 10.11 5.57 -10.73
CA ALA A 31 8.70 5.16 -10.77
C ALA A 31 7.99 5.42 -9.43
N ARG A 32 8.64 5.16 -8.29
CA ARG A 32 8.10 5.48 -6.96
C ARG A 32 7.94 6.97 -6.75
N LEU A 33 8.94 7.77 -7.14
CA LEU A 33 8.90 9.23 -6.99
C LEU A 33 7.84 9.89 -7.87
N VAL A 34 7.46 9.29 -9.01
CA VAL A 34 6.38 9.82 -9.86
C VAL A 34 4.99 9.44 -9.33
N THR A 35 4.84 8.24 -8.77
CA THR A 35 3.55 7.75 -8.25
C THR A 35 3.21 8.33 -6.88
N ALA A 36 4.21 8.58 -6.03
CA ALA A 36 4.06 9.15 -4.69
C ALA A 36 3.31 10.51 -4.67
N PRO A 37 3.72 11.55 -5.43
CA PRO A 37 3.02 12.83 -5.49
C PRO A 37 1.58 12.71 -5.99
N ARG A 38 1.32 11.84 -6.97
CA ARG A 38 -0.04 11.63 -7.49
C ARG A 38 -0.98 11.10 -6.41
N ALA A 39 -0.52 10.13 -5.63
CA ALA A 39 -1.28 9.60 -4.50
C ALA A 39 -1.55 10.67 -3.44
N LEU A 40 -0.58 11.55 -3.15
CA LEU A 40 -0.78 12.66 -2.21
C LEU A 40 -1.80 13.69 -2.72
N VAL A 41 -1.72 14.08 -3.99
CA VAL A 41 -2.69 15.01 -4.61
C VAL A 41 -4.10 14.43 -4.56
N GLN A 42 -4.24 13.15 -4.91
CA GLN A 42 -5.52 12.46 -4.86
C GLN A 42 -6.05 12.35 -3.42
N ALA A 43 -5.20 12.01 -2.45
CA ALA A 43 -5.55 11.97 -1.03
C ALA A 43 -6.01 13.35 -0.53
N SER A 44 -5.31 14.42 -0.90
CA SER A 44 -5.71 15.79 -0.57
C SER A 44 -7.05 16.17 -1.18
N ALA A 45 -7.33 15.75 -2.42
CA ALA A 45 -8.57 16.09 -3.12
C ALA A 45 -9.80 15.42 -2.51
N ILE A 46 -9.65 14.21 -1.98
CA ILE A 46 -10.76 13.42 -1.41
C ILE A 46 -10.77 13.36 0.12
N GLY A 47 -9.79 13.99 0.79
CA GLY A 47 -9.61 13.87 2.23
C GLY A 47 -9.10 12.50 2.72
N GLY A 48 -8.58 11.70 1.79
CA GLY A 48 -8.04 10.36 2.02
C GLY A 48 -6.63 10.37 2.62
N VAL A 49 -6.07 9.17 2.81
CA VAL A 49 -4.73 8.94 3.35
C VAL A 49 -3.97 8.00 2.44
N VAL A 50 -2.70 8.31 2.19
CA VAL A 50 -1.85 7.47 1.34
C VAL A 50 -1.29 6.29 2.15
N VAL A 51 -1.25 5.11 1.54
CA VAL A 51 -0.64 3.90 2.10
C VAL A 51 0.26 3.17 1.10
N VAL A 52 1.19 2.36 1.59
CA VAL A 52 2.08 1.54 0.74
C VAL A 52 1.36 0.29 0.22
N GLY A 53 1.37 0.10 -1.11
CA GLY A 53 0.84 -1.08 -1.78
C GLY A 53 1.76 -2.29 -1.62
N GLY A 54 1.48 -3.16 -0.65
CA GLY A 54 2.24 -4.42 -0.42
C GLY A 54 1.49 -5.69 -0.86
N PRO A 55 2.13 -6.87 -0.82
CA PRO A 55 1.49 -8.14 -1.24
C PRO A 55 0.25 -8.51 -0.41
N ALA A 56 0.23 -8.21 0.89
CA ALA A 56 -0.93 -8.44 1.74
C ALA A 56 -2.11 -7.55 1.35
N VAL A 57 -1.86 -6.26 1.13
CA VAL A 57 -2.85 -5.30 0.63
C VAL A 57 -3.36 -5.74 -0.75
N SER A 58 -2.47 -6.20 -1.62
CA SER A 58 -2.84 -6.68 -2.95
C SER A 58 -3.78 -7.87 -2.92
N ARG A 59 -3.54 -8.83 -2.02
CA ARG A 59 -4.44 -9.97 -1.83
C ARG A 59 -5.78 -9.55 -1.24
N LEU A 60 -5.79 -8.55 -0.35
CA LEU A 60 -7.03 -8.00 0.19
C LEU A 60 -7.86 -7.28 -0.89
N LEU A 61 -7.21 -6.50 -1.76
CA LEU A 61 -7.92 -5.80 -2.85
C LEU A 61 -8.44 -6.76 -3.91
N ARG A 62 -7.67 -7.79 -4.30
CA ARG A 62 -8.15 -8.83 -5.23
C ARG A 62 -9.33 -9.64 -4.70
N PHE A 63 -9.50 -9.66 -3.38
CA PHE A 63 -10.67 -10.27 -2.77
C PHE A 63 -11.91 -9.39 -2.92
N GLY A 64 -11.76 -8.06 -2.91
CA GLY A 64 -12.83 -7.11 -3.22
C GLY A 64 -13.18 -7.06 -4.71
N ASP A 65 -12.15 -7.05 -5.57
CA ASP A 65 -12.29 -7.09 -7.03
C ASP A 65 -11.30 -8.09 -7.65
N PRO A 66 -11.77 -9.25 -8.14
CA PRO A 66 -10.90 -10.31 -8.66
C PRO A 66 -10.25 -9.97 -10.01
N THR A 67 -10.80 -8.96 -10.72
CA THR A 67 -10.31 -8.53 -12.04
C THR A 67 -9.06 -7.66 -11.95
N LEU A 68 -8.71 -7.21 -10.74
CA LEU A 68 -7.47 -6.50 -10.48
C LEU A 68 -6.25 -7.37 -10.85
N PRO A 69 -5.40 -6.95 -11.79
CA PRO A 69 -4.12 -7.62 -12.03
C PRO A 69 -3.21 -7.56 -10.78
N THR A 70 -2.49 -8.66 -10.57
CA THR A 70 -1.37 -8.79 -9.62
C THR A 70 -0.18 -9.27 -10.40
N PRO A 71 0.89 -8.47 -10.49
CA PRO A 71 1.95 -8.53 -9.47
C PRO A 71 2.46 -7.18 -8.93
N ASP A 72 2.10 -6.05 -9.56
CA ASP A 72 2.61 -4.71 -9.25
C ASP A 72 1.46 -3.75 -8.98
N LEU A 73 0.72 -3.99 -7.90
CA LEU A 73 -0.20 -2.96 -7.40
C LEU A 73 0.62 -1.68 -7.15
N HIS A 74 0.05 -0.53 -7.49
CA HIS A 74 0.76 0.75 -7.38
C HIS A 74 1.49 0.84 -6.04
N PRO A 75 2.76 1.30 -6.02
CA PRO A 75 3.56 1.30 -4.80
C PRO A 75 2.92 2.13 -3.69
N TYR A 76 2.02 3.05 -4.06
CA TYR A 76 1.21 3.86 -3.18
C TYR A 76 -0.26 3.82 -3.61
N LEU A 77 -1.16 3.79 -2.63
CA LEU A 77 -2.61 3.73 -2.78
C LEU A 77 -3.23 4.80 -1.90
N VAL A 78 -4.44 5.23 -2.22
CA VAL A 78 -5.19 6.18 -1.38
C VAL A 78 -6.34 5.45 -0.72
N LEU A 79 -6.47 5.62 0.59
CA LEU A 79 -7.60 5.17 1.38
C LEU A 79 -8.50 6.36 1.68
N ASP A 80 -9.74 6.31 1.20
CA ASP A 80 -10.76 7.30 1.46
C ASP A 80 -11.86 6.68 2.33
N PRO A 81 -12.01 7.14 3.59
CA PRO A 81 -13.13 6.75 4.43
C PRO A 81 -14.40 7.48 3.99
N ALA A 82 -14.97 7.06 2.85
CA ALA A 82 -16.23 7.57 2.33
C ALA A 82 -17.43 7.14 3.20
N GLU A 83 -18.58 7.78 3.03
CA GLU A 83 -19.75 7.58 3.90
C GLU A 83 -20.18 6.12 3.97
N GLU A 84 -20.30 5.45 2.82
CA GLU A 84 -20.86 4.10 2.70
C GLU A 84 -19.81 2.98 2.75
N ALA A 85 -18.55 3.27 2.42
CA ALA A 85 -17.48 2.28 2.34
C ALA A 85 -16.09 2.87 2.58
N LEU A 86 -15.13 2.01 2.93
CA LEU A 86 -13.71 2.31 2.78
C LEU A 86 -13.34 2.17 1.29
N VAL A 87 -13.15 3.30 0.62
CA VAL A 87 -12.74 3.35 -0.77
C VAL A 87 -11.22 3.26 -0.86
N VAL A 88 -10.72 2.34 -1.68
CA VAL A 88 -9.31 2.20 -1.99
C VAL A 88 -9.06 2.56 -3.44
N LEU A 89 -8.26 3.60 -3.65
CA LEU A 89 -7.87 4.07 -4.98
C LEU A 89 -6.46 3.59 -5.30
N ALA A 90 -6.34 2.88 -6.42
CA ALA A 90 -5.13 2.23 -6.89
C ALA A 90 -4.85 2.63 -8.34
N GLY A 91 -4.21 3.79 -8.53
CA GLY A 91 -4.13 4.42 -9.84
C GLY A 91 -5.52 4.84 -10.32
N ASP A 92 -5.92 4.39 -11.50
CA ASP A 92 -7.25 4.68 -12.08
C ASP A 92 -8.34 3.74 -11.57
N ARG A 93 -8.01 2.83 -10.64
CA ARG A 93 -8.95 1.84 -10.12
C ARG A 93 -9.51 2.24 -8.78
N ARG A 94 -10.76 1.85 -8.56
CA ARG A 94 -11.52 2.09 -7.33
C ARG A 94 -12.07 0.77 -6.82
N VAL A 95 -11.73 0.45 -5.58
CA VAL A 95 -12.23 -0.74 -4.88
C VAL A 95 -12.99 -0.27 -3.65
N GLU A 96 -14.17 -0.81 -3.43
CA GLU A 96 -15.00 -0.50 -2.27
C GLU A 96 -15.00 -1.68 -1.30
N ILE A 97 -14.65 -1.40 -0.05
CA ILE A 97 -14.75 -2.33 1.07
C ILE A 97 -15.84 -1.78 1.97
N LEU A 98 -16.98 -2.47 2.06
CA LEU A 98 -18.10 -1.99 2.85
C LEU A 98 -17.72 -1.99 4.34
N TRP A 99 -18.28 -1.05 5.10
CA TRP A 99 -17.93 -0.91 6.52
C TRP A 99 -18.31 -2.13 7.36
N ASP A 100 -19.39 -2.83 7.01
CA ASP A 100 -19.88 -4.07 7.65
C ASP A 100 -19.00 -5.29 7.34
N GLU A 101 -18.24 -5.26 6.24
CA GLU A 101 -17.28 -6.30 5.88
C GLU A 101 -16.01 -6.22 6.74
N ILE A 102 -15.71 -5.05 7.33
CA ILE A 102 -14.53 -4.83 8.16
C ILE A 102 -14.80 -5.40 9.57
N ARG A 103 -14.12 -6.51 9.89
CA ARG A 103 -14.28 -7.21 11.17
C ARG A 103 -13.38 -6.69 12.27
N THR A 104 -12.14 -6.36 11.93
CA THR A 104 -11.16 -5.92 12.92
C THR A 104 -10.32 -4.77 12.39
N LEU A 105 -10.09 -3.79 13.27
CA LEU A 105 -9.17 -2.67 13.07
C LEU A 105 -8.25 -2.55 14.28
N GLU A 106 -6.99 -2.95 14.09
CA GLU A 106 -6.02 -3.00 15.17
C GLU A 106 -4.74 -2.27 14.80
N ARG A 107 -4.12 -1.67 15.82
CA ARG A 107 -2.80 -1.10 15.67
C ARG A 107 -1.79 -2.23 15.65
N ARG A 108 -0.91 -2.22 14.65
CA ARG A 108 0.16 -3.21 14.50
C ARG A 108 1.50 -2.54 14.38
N THR A 109 2.52 -3.31 14.71
CA THR A 109 3.92 -2.96 14.51
C THR A 109 4.50 -3.94 13.52
N VAL A 110 5.05 -3.45 12.40
CA VAL A 110 5.46 -4.29 11.27
C VAL A 110 6.91 -4.01 10.84
N GLY A 111 7.64 -5.09 10.52
CA GLY A 111 9.02 -5.04 10.04
C GLY A 111 10.07 -4.73 11.12
N PHE A 112 11.34 -4.72 10.70
CA PHE A 112 12.45 -4.28 11.56
C PHE A 112 12.40 -2.75 11.75
N GLY A 113 12.40 -2.29 12.99
CA GLY A 113 12.34 -0.85 13.33
C GLY A 113 10.97 -0.32 13.74
N SER A 114 10.08 -1.18 14.24
CA SER A 114 8.82 -0.80 14.91
C SER A 114 7.89 0.14 14.13
N ARG A 115 7.77 -0.04 12.81
CA ARG A 115 6.88 0.81 12.00
C ARG A 115 5.44 0.54 12.36
N THR A 116 4.69 1.58 12.70
CA THR A 116 3.26 1.46 12.99
C THR A 116 2.48 1.25 11.68
N ALA A 117 1.52 0.33 11.73
CA ALA A 117 0.55 0.05 10.68
C ALA A 117 -0.83 -0.16 11.29
N ILE A 118 -1.86 -0.13 10.44
CA ILE A 118 -3.21 -0.54 10.81
C ILE A 118 -3.46 -1.91 10.21
N GLY A 119 -3.63 -2.92 11.06
CA GLY A 119 -4.14 -4.22 10.65
C GLY A 119 -5.63 -4.11 10.38
N ILE A 120 -6.04 -4.41 9.15
CA ILE A 120 -7.43 -4.54 8.76
C ILE A 120 -7.74 -5.99 8.44
N THR A 121 -8.86 -6.51 8.95
CA THR A 121 -9.41 -7.79 8.53
C THR A 121 -10.80 -7.58 7.97
N VAL A 122 -11.02 -8.12 6.77
CA VAL A 122 -12.27 -8.04 6.04
C VAL A 122 -12.81 -9.44 5.82
N SER A 123 -14.13 -9.63 5.94
CA SER A 123 -14.79 -10.88 5.60
C SER A 123 -15.91 -10.65 4.58
N ARG A 124 -15.68 -11.09 3.35
CA ARG A 124 -16.67 -11.24 2.28
C ARG A 124 -16.77 -12.73 1.92
N GLY A 125 -17.79 -13.42 2.41
CA GLY A 125 -17.92 -14.88 2.26
C GLY A 125 -17.07 -15.69 3.26
N PHE A 126 -16.67 -16.91 2.88
CA PHE A 126 -16.24 -17.97 3.81
C PHE A 126 -14.89 -17.79 4.52
N ARG A 127 -13.93 -17.02 3.96
CA ARG A 127 -12.59 -16.86 4.58
C ARG A 127 -12.22 -15.39 4.74
N PRO A 128 -11.91 -14.95 5.98
CA PRO A 128 -11.45 -13.59 6.21
C PRO A 128 -10.07 -13.35 5.57
N ARG A 129 -9.83 -12.10 5.19
CA ARG A 129 -8.57 -11.62 4.61
C ARG A 129 -8.06 -10.45 5.42
N SER A 130 -6.75 -10.42 5.66
CA SER A 130 -6.12 -9.37 6.44
C SER A 130 -4.97 -8.71 5.68
N ALA A 131 -4.77 -7.44 5.93
CA ALA A 131 -3.63 -6.67 5.43
C ALA A 131 -3.17 -5.66 6.47
N ASP A 132 -1.89 -5.29 6.40
CA ASP A 132 -1.33 -4.19 7.18
C ASP A 132 -1.26 -2.93 6.29
N LEU A 133 -2.00 -1.90 6.68
CA LEU A 133 -2.05 -0.60 6.03
C LEU A 133 -0.93 0.28 6.60
N ARG A 134 0.06 0.60 5.77
CA ARG A 134 1.23 1.41 6.16
C ARG A 134 1.06 2.82 5.63
N LEU A 135 0.68 3.74 6.51
CA LEU A 135 0.41 5.13 6.17
C LEU A 135 1.69 5.92 5.88
N VAL A 136 1.57 6.94 5.05
CA VAL A 136 2.65 7.85 4.68
C VAL A 136 2.15 9.31 4.60
N GLU A 137 3.03 10.26 4.93
CA GLU A 137 2.67 11.69 5.10
C GLU A 137 3.21 12.59 3.99
N GLU A 138 4.48 12.44 3.59
CA GLU A 138 5.18 13.44 2.76
C GLU A 138 6.08 12.80 1.70
N PRO A 139 6.38 13.48 0.58
CA PRO A 139 7.39 13.02 -0.37
C PRO A 139 8.81 13.23 0.18
N GLY A 140 9.56 12.14 0.35
CA GLY A 140 10.97 12.16 0.73
C GLY A 140 11.90 11.68 -0.39
N LEU A 141 13.22 11.78 -0.15
CA LEU A 141 14.28 11.40 -1.09
C LEU A 141 14.20 9.95 -1.60
N LEU A 142 13.60 9.05 -0.81
CA LEU A 142 13.46 7.62 -1.13
C LEU A 142 11.99 7.21 -1.40
N GLY A 143 11.13 8.19 -1.71
CA GLY A 143 9.68 8.02 -1.79
C GLY A 143 8.96 8.55 -0.55
N LEU A 144 7.71 8.16 -0.34
CA LEU A 144 6.92 8.73 0.76
C LEU A 144 7.47 8.37 2.15
N ARG A 145 7.53 9.37 3.04
CA ARG A 145 7.94 9.24 4.44
C ARG A 145 6.82 8.53 5.23
N PRO A 146 7.15 7.56 6.10
CA PRO A 146 6.17 6.92 6.97
C PRO A 146 5.43 7.93 7.84
N ALA A 147 4.12 7.72 8.03
CA ALA A 147 3.32 8.57 8.88
C ALA A 147 3.75 8.50 10.35
N SER A 148 3.59 9.60 11.07
CA SER A 148 3.75 9.65 12.51
C SER A 148 2.75 8.74 13.24
N ALA A 149 3.10 8.30 14.45
CA ALA A 149 2.21 7.51 15.30
C ALA A 149 0.87 8.21 15.54
N GLU A 150 0.89 9.54 15.75
CA GLU A 150 -0.30 10.34 15.98
C GLU A 150 -1.23 10.36 14.76
N SER A 151 -0.69 10.52 13.55
CA SER A 151 -1.49 10.46 12.31
C SER A 151 -2.11 9.08 12.10
N VAL A 152 -1.38 8.01 12.45
CA VAL A 152 -1.91 6.64 12.41
C VAL A 152 -3.06 6.48 13.41
N ASP A 153 -2.90 6.97 14.63
CA ASP A 153 -3.94 6.89 15.67
C ASP A 153 -5.18 7.70 15.30
N ARG A 154 -4.99 8.91 14.76
CA ARG A 154 -6.08 9.76 14.28
C ARG A 154 -6.85 9.07 13.15
N PHE A 155 -6.15 8.46 12.20
CA PHE A 155 -6.80 7.73 11.12
C PHE A 155 -7.50 6.46 11.62
N LEU A 156 -6.86 5.70 12.52
CA LEU A 156 -7.47 4.52 13.14
C LEU A 156 -8.75 4.88 13.90
N GLY A 157 -8.75 6.00 14.64
CA GLY A 157 -9.94 6.53 15.31
C GLY A 157 -11.07 6.85 14.32
N ARG A 158 -10.75 7.50 13.19
CA ARG A 158 -11.75 7.76 12.12
C ARG A 158 -12.32 6.47 11.54
N LEU A 159 -11.47 5.48 11.24
CA LEU A 159 -11.92 4.20 10.70
C LEU A 159 -12.83 3.44 11.69
N ARG A 160 -12.45 3.42 12.97
CA ARG A 160 -13.26 2.78 14.02
C ARG A 160 -14.63 3.43 14.14
N ALA A 161 -14.69 4.76 14.18
CA ALA A 161 -15.95 5.49 14.23
C ALA A 161 -16.88 5.14 13.05
N ARG A 162 -16.33 4.93 11.84
CA ARG A 162 -17.11 4.52 10.66
C ARG A 162 -17.60 3.07 10.76
N VAL A 163 -16.74 2.14 11.19
CA VAL A 163 -17.13 0.73 11.40
C VAL A 163 -18.19 0.61 12.49
N GLU A 164 -18.04 1.34 13.60
CA GLU A 164 -19.02 1.38 14.69
C GLU A 164 -20.35 1.98 14.24
N ALA A 165 -20.33 3.06 13.47
CA ALA A 165 -21.54 3.65 12.91
C ALA A 165 -22.29 2.69 11.98
N ALA A 166 -21.58 1.97 11.11
CA ALA A 166 -22.18 0.99 10.21
C ALA A 166 -22.76 -0.23 10.96
N GLY A 167 -22.06 -0.72 12.00
CA GLY A 167 -22.58 -1.78 12.87
C GLY A 167 -23.82 -1.36 13.64
N SER A 168 -23.90 -0.09 14.06
CA SER A 168 -25.05 0.47 14.78
C SER A 168 -26.26 0.76 13.86
N ALA A 169 -26.02 0.95 12.57
CA ALA A 169 -27.05 1.17 11.55
C ALA A 169 -27.73 -0.13 11.08
N THR A 170 -27.38 -1.28 11.67
CA THR A 170 -28.09 -2.56 11.49
C THR A 170 -29.03 -2.80 12.68
N PRO A 171 -30.22 -2.17 12.74
CA PRO A 171 -31.24 -2.58 13.69
C PRO A 171 -31.83 -3.92 13.25
N ASP A 172 -32.10 -4.78 14.24
CA ASP A 172 -32.92 -5.99 14.16
C ASP A 172 -33.81 -6.07 12.93
N SER A 173 -33.51 -7.00 12.03
CA SER A 173 -34.48 -7.54 11.10
C SER A 173 -34.61 -9.04 11.32
N ARG A 174 -35.47 -9.35 12.31
CA ARG A 174 -36.37 -10.52 12.44
C ARG A 174 -35.79 -11.93 12.39
#